data_AF-A0A350WRT1-F1
#
_entry.id   AF-A0A350WRT1-F1
#
_cell.length_a   1.000
_cell.length_b   1.000
_cell.length_c   1.000
_cell.angle_alpha   90.00
_cell.angle_beta   90.00
_cell.angle_gamma   90.00
#
_symmetry.space_group_name_H-M   'P 1'
#
loop_
_entity.id
_entity.type
_entity.pdbx_description
1 polymer ?
#
loop_
_entity_poly.entity_id
_entity_poly.type
_entity_poly.pdbx_seq_one_letter_code
_entity_poly.pdbx_strand_id
1 'polypeptide(L)' 'MKTLSTLFKSNIREYGMLIALITIMIFFQYQTDGILMRPINITNLVLQNSYIIVMALGMLLIIVSGWIDLSVGS' A
#
# COMPACT_ATOMS: atom_id res chain seq x y z
N MET A 1 3.11 -18.63 -29.72
CA MET A 1 3.23 -19.01 -28.30
C MET A 1 4.30 -18.23 -27.51
N LYS A 2 5.21 -17.46 -28.13
CA LYS A 2 6.21 -16.66 -27.39
C LYS A 2 5.66 -15.34 -26.79
N THR A 3 4.60 -14.78 -27.38
CA THR A 3 3.98 -13.52 -26.93
C THR A 3 3.24 -13.64 -25.59
N LEU A 4 2.61 -14.79 -25.32
CA LEU A 4 1.89 -15.01 -24.06
C LEU A 4 2.85 -15.13 -22.86
N SER A 5 4.01 -15.77 -23.08
CA SER A 5 5.06 -15.91 -22.08
C SER A 5 5.75 -14.57 -21.77
N THR A 6 5.96 -13.69 -22.76
CA THR A 6 6.54 -12.36 -22.53
C THR A 6 5.58 -11.40 -21.83
N LEU A 7 4.28 -11.46 -22.13
CA LEU A 7 3.26 -10.70 -21.40
C LEU A 7 3.18 -11.13 -19.92
N PHE A 8 3.16 -12.45 -19.66
CA PHE A 8 3.21 -12.96 -18.28
C PHE A 8 4.51 -12.56 -17.56
N LYS A 9 5.66 -12.61 -18.23
CA LYS A 9 6.96 -12.26 -17.62
C LYS A 9 7.14 -10.77 -17.34
N SER A 10 6.48 -9.89 -18.10
CA SER A 10 6.44 -8.44 -17.81
C SER A 10 5.52 -8.16 -16.63
N ASN A 11 4.30 -8.70 -16.68
CA ASN A 11 3.26 -8.42 -15.69
C ASN A 11 3.59 -9.04 -14.33
N ILE A 12 4.27 -10.19 -14.28
CA ILE A 12 4.64 -10.82 -13.00
C ILE A 12 5.56 -9.93 -12.15
N ARG A 13 6.35 -9.04 -12.77
CA ARG A 13 7.24 -8.13 -12.04
C ARG A 13 6.47 -6.94 -11.48
N GLU A 14 5.49 -6.45 -12.23
CA GLU A 14 4.63 -5.33 -11.84
C GLU A 14 3.61 -5.75 -10.77
N TYR A 15 3.00 -6.92 -10.91
CA TYR A 15 2.07 -7.49 -9.93
C TYR A 15 2.75 -8.34 -8.86
N GLY A 16 4.05 -8.59 -8.96
CA GLY A 16 4.78 -9.48 -8.05
C GLY A 16 4.72 -9.04 -6.59
N MET A 17 4.81 -7.73 -6.33
CA MET A 17 4.68 -7.19 -4.97
C MET A 17 3.27 -7.39 -4.41
N LEU A 18 2.24 -7.19 -5.22
CA LEU A 18 0.85 -7.39 -4.80
C LEU A 18 0.54 -8.87 -4.53
N ILE A 19 1.04 -9.76 -5.40
CA ILE A 19 0.94 -11.21 -5.20
C ILE A 19 1.68 -11.65 -3.93
N ALA A 20 2.88 -11.12 -3.70
CA ALA A 20 3.66 -11.39 -2.48
C ALA A 20 2.92 -10.90 -1.22
N LEU A 21 2.34 -9.70 -1.27
CA LEU A 21 1.55 -9.13 -0.17
C LEU A 21 0.35 -10.04 0.16
N ILE A 22 -0.45 -10.42 -0.83
CA ILE A 22 -1.61 -11.30 -0.64
C ILE A 22 -1.17 -12.65 -0.05
N THR A 23 -0.08 -13.22 -0.56
CA THR A 23 0.46 -14.50 -0.07
C THR A 23 0.83 -14.41 1.41
N ILE A 24 1.55 -13.36 1.79
CA ILE A 24 1.96 -13.11 3.18
C ILE A 24 0.75 -12.85 4.07
N MET A 25 -0.25 -12.09 3.59
CA MET A 25 -1.49 -11.83 4.33
C MET A 25 -2.26 -13.11 4.62
N ILE A 26 -2.41 -14.02 3.64
CA ILE A 26 -3.08 -15.32 3.84
C ILE A 26 -2.31 -16.18 4.83
N PHE A 27 -0.97 -16.24 4.68
CA PHE A 27 -0.11 -16.98 5.60
C PHE A 27 -0.27 -16.50 7.04
N PHE A 28 -0.16 -15.20 7.29
CA PHE A 28 -0.33 -14.65 8.63
C PHE A 28 -1.78 -14.72 9.12
N GLN A 29 -2.78 -14.64 8.24
CA GLN A 29 -4.17 -14.82 8.65
C GLN A 29 -4.42 -16.22 9.22
N TYR A 30 -3.84 -17.26 8.62
CA TYR A 30 -3.92 -18.63 9.14
C TYR A 30 -3.06 -18.81 10.40
N GLN A 31 -1.80 -18.35 10.36
CA GLN A 31 -0.86 -18.52 11.45
C GLN A 31 -1.21 -17.74 12.72
N THR A 32 -1.99 -16.66 12.60
CA THR A 32 -2.41 -15.80 13.72
C THR A 32 -3.88 -16.01 14.11
N ASP A 33 -4.50 -17.13 13.72
CA ASP A 33 -5.91 -17.44 14.05
C ASP A 33 -6.88 -16.29 13.69
N GLY A 34 -6.62 -15.66 12.56
CA GLY A 34 -7.40 -14.55 12.04
C GLY A 34 -7.25 -13.21 12.75
N ILE A 35 -6.22 -13.02 13.60
CA ILE A 35 -5.94 -11.76 14.28
C ILE A 35 -5.71 -10.62 13.27
N LEU A 36 -5.01 -10.88 12.15
CA LEU A 36 -4.68 -9.86 11.15
C LEU A 36 -5.92 -9.11 10.62
N MET A 37 -6.99 -9.83 10.28
CA MET A 37 -8.24 -9.26 9.76
C MET A 37 -9.23 -8.83 10.84
N ARG A 38 -8.84 -8.81 12.13
CA ARG A 38 -9.73 -8.28 13.17
C ARG A 38 -9.97 -6.79 12.94
N PRO A 39 -11.19 -6.29 13.22
CA PRO A 39 -11.54 -4.89 13.01
C PRO A 39 -10.53 -3.93 13.65
N ILE A 40 -10.05 -4.24 14.86
CA ILE A 40 -9.07 -3.42 15.57
C ILE A 40 -7.75 -3.28 14.81
N ASN A 41 -7.26 -4.35 14.17
CA ASN A 41 -5.99 -4.32 13.45
C ASN A 41 -6.14 -3.63 12.09
N ILE A 42 -7.28 -3.82 11.41
CA ILE A 42 -7.59 -3.07 10.18
C ILE A 42 -7.70 -1.58 10.50
N THR A 43 -8.45 -1.20 11.54
CA THR A 43 -8.56 0.20 11.96
C THR A 43 -7.21 0.78 12.36
N ASN A 44 -6.38 0.03 13.10
CA ASN A 44 -5.04 0.48 13.47
C ASN A 44 -4.13 0.69 12.25
N LEU A 45 -4.15 -0.22 11.28
CA LEU A 45 -3.40 -0.07 10.01
C LEU A 45 -3.84 1.18 9.25
N VAL A 46 -5.16 1.41 9.16
CA VAL A 46 -5.71 2.61 8.52
C VAL A 46 -5.29 3.86 9.28
N LEU A 47 -5.45 3.91 10.60
CA LEU A 47 -5.10 5.08 11.42
C LEU A 47 -3.60 5.40 11.36
N GLN A 48 -2.73 4.39 11.38
CA GLN A 48 -1.28 4.56 11.26
C GLN A 48 -0.89 5.19 9.91
N ASN A 49 -1.54 4.79 8.82
CA ASN A 49 -1.29 5.35 7.48
C ASN A 49 -2.10 6.62 7.20
N SER A 50 -3.18 6.89 7.94
CA SER A 50 -4.03 8.07 7.77
C SER A 50 -3.29 9.36 8.04
N TYR A 51 -2.27 9.35 8.92
CA TYR A 51 -1.39 10.49 9.14
C TYR A 51 -0.77 11.02 7.84
N ILE A 52 -0.25 10.12 7.00
CA ILE A 52 0.35 10.45 5.70
C ILE A 52 -0.71 11.02 4.75
N ILE A 53 -1.91 10.43 4.72
CA ILE A 53 -3.00 10.87 3.84
C ILE A 53 -3.44 12.29 4.20
N VAL A 54 -3.68 12.57 5.48
CA VAL A 54 -4.12 13.89 5.96
C VAL A 54 -3.07 14.95 5.65
N MET A 55 -1.80 14.63 5.88
CA MET A 55 -0.70 15.53 5.59
C MET A 55 -0.50 15.76 4.08
N ALA A 56 -0.60 14.71 3.25
CA ALA A 56 -0.53 14.84 1.80
C ALA A 56 -1.65 15.73 1.24
N LEU A 57 -2.86 15.63 1.79
CA LEU A 57 -3.97 16.53 1.45
C LEU A 57 -3.66 17.99 1.85
N GLY A 58 -3.02 18.21 2.99
CA GLY A 58 -2.54 19.54 3.40
C GLY A 58 -1.48 20.10 2.46
N MET A 59 -0.45 19.30 2.13
CA MET A 59 0.62 19.70 1.21
C MET A 59 0.12 19.96 -0.21
N LEU A 60 -0.93 19.27 -0.67
CA LEU A 60 -1.56 19.52 -1.98
C LEU A 60 -2.01 20.99 -2.13
N LEU A 61 -2.64 21.57 -1.10
CA LEU A 61 -3.11 22.96 -1.13
C LEU A 61 -1.96 23.96 -1.18
N ILE A 62 -0.84 23.65 -0.51
CA ILE A 62 0.36 24.49 -0.44
C ILE A 62 1.08 24.49 -1.80
N ILE A 63 1.23 23.31 -2.42
CA ILE A 63 1.81 23.15 -3.77
C ILE A 63 0.99 23.90 -4.82
N VAL A 64 -0.34 23.80 -4.79
CA VAL A 64 -1.22 24.55 -5.71
C VAL A 64 -1.08 26.06 -5.53
N SER A 65 -0.76 26.52 -4.32
CA SER A 65 -0.55 27.94 -3.99
C SER A 65 0.85 28.45 -4.35
N GLY A 66 1.71 27.62 -4.97
CA GLY A 66 3.04 28.01 -5.45
C GLY A 66 4.16 27.94 -4.41
N TRP A 67 3.88 27.40 -3.22
CA TRP A 67 4.87 27.15 -2.18
C TRP A 67 5.13 25.65 -2.12
N ILE A 68 6.37 25.20 -2.36
CA ILE A 68 6.69 23.77 -2.31
C ILE A 68 7.32 23.50 -0.95
N ASP A 69 6.54 22.95 -0.02
CA ASP A 69 7.04 22.43 1.25
C ASP A 69 6.82 20.92 1.31
N LEU A 70 7.92 20.17 1.25
CA LEU A 70 7.98 18.72 1.31
C LEU A 70 8.37 18.20 2.71
N SER A 71 8.62 19.09 3.68
CA SER A 71 9.15 18.74 5.01
C SER A 71 8.10 18.16 5.96
N VAL A 72 6.82 18.32 5.67
CA VAL A 72 5.73 17.93 6.59
C VAL A 72 5.68 16.41 6.78
N GLY A 73 6.25 15.62 5.84
CA GLY A 73 6.22 14.15 5.81
C GLY A 73 7.50 13.41 6.14
N SER A 74 8.57 14.10 6.54
CA SER A 74 9.77 13.47 7.13
C SER A 74 9.64 13.35 8.64
#